data_AF-A0A1E3HRN1-F1
#
_entry.id   AF-A0A1E3HRN1-F1
#
_cell.length_a   1.000
_cell.length_b   1.000
_cell.length_c   1.000
_cell.angle_alpha   90.00
_cell.angle_beta   90.00
_cell.angle_gamma   90.00
#
_symmetry.space_group_name_H-M   'P 1'
#
loop_
_entity.id
_entity.type
_entity.pdbx_description
1 polymer ?
#
loop_
_entity_poly.entity_id
_entity_poly.type
_entity_poly.pdbx_seq_one_letter_code
_entity_poly.pdbx_strand_id
1 'polypeptide(L)'
;MSAHGVMHFEGRPLSPQHRLHSESDLPAPGANWVDVKDVALAHVRALTVSEAGGNRFIVGAGPFAGQDYVDVLHKRFPDLPNIPVGKPGTHDEIVKDSNVFNGAKATKVLGVEYKTFEDTVVEMAESLQKRFADKF
;
A
#
# COMPACT_ATOMS: atom_id res chain seq x y z
N MET A 1 -41.82 38.39 -14.44
CA MET A 1 -40.48 38.99 -14.21
C MET A 1 -39.91 38.33 -12.96
N SER A 2 -39.26 37.17 -13.10
CA SER A 2 -37.79 37.01 -13.12
C SER A 2 -37.09 37.59 -11.89
N ALA A 3 -36.66 36.70 -10.99
CA ALA A 3 -35.40 36.82 -10.29
C ALA A 3 -34.88 35.40 -9.99
N HIS A 4 -33.94 34.95 -10.83
CA HIS A 4 -33.12 33.76 -10.58
C HIS A 4 -32.20 34.06 -9.39
N GLY A 5 -32.42 33.41 -8.26
CA GLY A 5 -31.47 33.37 -7.15
C GLY A 5 -30.44 32.28 -7.41
N VAL A 6 -29.23 32.67 -7.80
CA VAL A 6 -28.07 31.79 -7.94
C VAL A 6 -27.70 31.28 -6.56
N MET A 7 -27.88 29.99 -6.30
CA MET A 7 -27.40 29.33 -5.08
C MET A 7 -25.88 29.19 -5.18
N HIS A 8 -25.16 30.13 -4.56
CA HIS A 8 -23.75 29.97 -4.25
C HIS A 8 -23.61 28.79 -3.29
N PHE A 9 -23.16 27.64 -3.79
CA PHE A 9 -22.67 26.54 -2.97
C PHE A 9 -21.29 26.92 -2.43
N GLU A 10 -21.24 27.64 -1.31
CA GLU A 10 -20.04 27.64 -0.49
C GLU A 10 -19.88 26.22 0.09
N GLY A 11 -18.82 25.55 -0.33
CA GLY A 11 -18.51 24.19 0.07
C GLY A 11 -18.50 24.06 1.59
N ARG A 12 -19.24 23.10 2.11
CA ARG A 12 -19.18 22.77 3.54
C ARG A 12 -17.72 22.47 3.90
N PRO A 13 -17.17 23.04 4.98
CA PRO A 13 -15.84 22.67 5.43
C PRO A 13 -15.81 21.17 5.69
N LEU A 14 -14.97 20.50 4.91
CA LEU A 14 -14.67 19.08 5.04
C LEU A 14 -14.21 18.82 6.48
N SER A 15 -14.74 17.78 7.14
CA SER A 15 -14.31 17.41 8.50
C SER A 15 -12.79 17.17 8.52
N PRO A 16 -12.08 17.22 9.67
CA PRO A 16 -10.62 17.12 9.70
C PRO A 16 -10.01 15.90 8.97
N GLN A 17 -10.83 14.87 8.72
CA GLN A 17 -10.49 13.64 8.00
C GLN A 17 -10.60 13.76 6.46
N HIS A 18 -11.07 14.88 5.94
CA HIS A 18 -11.38 15.11 4.52
C HIS A 18 -10.57 16.29 3.93
N ARG A 19 -9.43 16.67 4.53
CA ARG A 19 -8.53 17.66 3.91
C ARG A 19 -7.96 17.08 2.59
N LEU A 20 -7.70 17.95 1.61
CA LEU A 20 -6.86 17.58 0.48
C LEU A 20 -5.48 17.10 0.98
N HIS A 21 -5.05 15.95 0.50
CA HIS A 21 -3.73 15.41 0.79
C HIS A 21 -2.67 16.20 0.02
N SER A 22 -1.52 16.36 0.65
CA SER A 22 -0.39 17.14 0.21
C SER A 22 0.88 16.29 0.25
N GLU A 23 1.97 16.83 -0.29
CA GLU A 23 3.26 16.15 -0.32
C GLU A 23 3.79 15.79 1.08
N SER A 24 3.37 16.51 2.13
CA SER A 24 3.72 16.17 3.52
C SER A 24 2.95 14.97 4.07
N ASP A 25 1.90 14.52 3.38
CA ASP A 25 1.08 13.35 3.76
C ASP A 25 1.60 12.04 3.16
N LEU A 26 2.69 12.09 2.37
CA LEU A 26 3.32 10.87 1.87
C LEU A 26 3.77 9.99 3.03
N PRO A 27 3.53 8.66 2.95
CA PRO A 27 3.99 7.74 3.98
C PRO A 27 5.50 7.91 4.20
N ALA A 28 5.93 7.87 5.46
CA ALA A 28 7.35 7.89 5.79
C ALA A 28 8.07 6.71 5.10
N PRO A 29 9.37 6.83 4.78
CA PRO A 29 10.18 5.72 4.27
C PRO A 29 10.01 4.48 5.15
N GLY A 30 9.56 3.37 4.56
CA GLY A 30 9.27 2.13 5.26
C GLY A 30 10.34 1.08 5.01
N ALA A 31 10.80 0.40 6.05
CA ALA A 31 11.96 -0.48 5.88
C ALA A 31 11.65 -1.75 5.06
N ASN A 32 10.49 -2.40 5.28
CA ASN A 32 10.12 -3.67 4.64
C ASN A 32 8.61 -3.88 4.58
N TRP A 33 8.14 -4.66 3.60
CA TRP A 33 6.73 -5.02 3.43
C TRP A 33 6.55 -6.50 3.08
N VAL A 34 5.30 -6.97 3.14
CA VAL A 34 4.85 -8.26 2.61
C VAL A 34 3.33 -8.27 2.44
N ASP A 35 2.81 -9.03 1.47
CA ASP A 35 1.37 -9.23 1.30
C ASP A 35 0.78 -10.08 2.45
N VAL A 36 -0.43 -9.73 2.89
CA VAL A 36 -1.09 -10.40 4.02
C VAL A 36 -1.42 -11.88 3.73
N LYS A 37 -1.67 -12.24 2.47
CA LYS A 37 -1.93 -13.62 2.06
C LYS A 37 -0.65 -14.45 2.11
N ASP A 38 0.50 -13.86 1.81
CA ASP A 38 1.81 -14.53 1.93
C ASP A 38 2.14 -14.79 3.41
N VAL A 39 1.82 -13.83 4.29
CA VAL A 39 1.91 -14.02 5.74
C VAL A 39 0.99 -15.14 6.21
N ALA A 40 -0.27 -15.16 5.76
CA ALA A 40 -1.22 -16.21 6.13
C ALA A 40 -0.75 -17.60 5.66
N LEU A 41 -0.27 -17.69 4.42
CA LEU A 41 0.31 -18.92 3.87
C LEU A 41 1.52 -19.38 4.68
N ALA A 42 2.42 -18.48 5.04
CA ALA A 42 3.60 -18.79 5.84
C ALA A 42 3.21 -19.37 7.21
N HIS A 43 2.19 -18.83 7.88
CA HIS A 43 1.69 -19.38 9.14
C HIS A 43 1.17 -20.82 8.98
N VAL A 44 0.37 -21.08 7.94
CA VAL A 44 -0.15 -22.43 7.67
C VAL A 44 1.00 -23.40 7.35
N ARG A 45 1.98 -22.97 6.55
CA ARG A 45 3.13 -23.80 6.18
C ARG A 45 4.08 -24.06 7.34
N ALA A 46 4.25 -23.10 8.25
CA ALA A 46 5.04 -23.30 9.45
C ALA A 46 4.50 -24.41 10.37
N LEU A 47 3.17 -24.67 10.31
CA LEU A 47 2.53 -25.75 11.05
C LEU A 47 2.51 -27.08 10.30
N THR A 48 2.51 -27.06 8.97
CA THR A 48 2.22 -28.24 8.13
C THR A 48 3.44 -28.82 7.43
N VAL A 49 4.53 -28.07 7.27
CA VAL A 49 5.79 -28.55 6.68
C VAL A 49 6.68 -29.11 7.79
N SER A 50 7.04 -30.38 7.70
CA SER A 50 7.88 -31.08 8.69
C SER A 50 9.21 -30.36 8.96
N GLU A 51 9.85 -29.87 7.91
CA GLU A 51 11.15 -29.19 7.91
C GLU A 51 11.08 -27.80 8.57
N ALA A 52 9.87 -27.27 8.80
CA ALA A 52 9.69 -26.01 9.50
C ALA A 52 9.90 -26.12 11.02
N GLY A 53 9.87 -27.33 11.60
CA GLY A 53 10.04 -27.56 13.03
C GLY A 53 11.31 -26.90 13.59
N GLY A 54 11.18 -26.20 14.72
CA GLY A 54 12.31 -25.54 15.40
C GLY A 54 12.87 -24.29 14.70
N ASN A 55 12.25 -23.83 13.61
CA ASN A 55 12.71 -22.67 12.86
C ASN A 55 11.90 -21.40 13.15
N ARG A 56 12.56 -20.26 12.95
CA ARG A 56 11.92 -18.95 12.81
C ARG A 56 12.06 -18.49 11.37
N PHE A 57 11.03 -17.81 10.87
CA PHE A 57 10.94 -17.32 9.50
C PHE A 57 10.65 -15.83 9.50
N ILE A 58 11.45 -15.07 8.75
CA ILE A 58 11.09 -13.73 8.34
C ILE A 58 10.31 -13.87 7.04
N VAL A 59 9.12 -13.29 7.01
CA VAL A 59 8.23 -13.27 5.84
C VAL A 59 8.25 -11.84 5.35
N GLY A 60 9.07 -11.57 4.33
CA GLY A 60 9.38 -10.21 3.86
C GLY A 60 9.71 -10.24 2.38
N ALA A 61 9.01 -9.41 1.61
CA ALA A 61 9.08 -9.37 0.15
C ALA A 61 10.08 -8.32 -0.38
N GLY A 62 10.61 -7.47 0.51
CA GLY A 62 11.62 -6.45 0.19
C GLY A 62 11.33 -5.11 0.88
N PRO A 63 12.13 -4.08 0.59
CA PRO A 63 11.90 -2.72 1.07
C PRO A 63 10.77 -2.02 0.30
N PHE A 64 10.24 -0.93 0.85
CA PHE A 64 9.35 -0.02 0.13
C PHE A 64 9.61 1.44 0.49
N ALA A 65 9.53 2.34 -0.47
CA ALA A 65 9.38 3.76 -0.19
C ALA A 65 7.90 4.11 -0.04
N GLY A 66 7.56 5.08 0.80
CA GLY A 66 6.20 5.65 0.80
C GLY A 66 5.77 6.15 -0.58
N GLN A 67 6.75 6.60 -1.39
CA GLN A 67 6.57 6.97 -2.79
C GLN A 67 6.01 5.82 -3.65
N ASP A 68 6.39 4.57 -3.38
CA ASP A 68 5.99 3.43 -4.21
C ASP A 68 4.46 3.26 -4.26
N TYR A 69 3.77 3.57 -3.15
CA TYR A 69 2.31 3.50 -3.11
C TYR A 69 1.68 4.48 -4.08
N VAL A 70 2.10 5.75 -4.05
CA VAL A 70 1.51 6.78 -4.92
C VAL A 70 1.90 6.56 -6.39
N ASP A 71 3.11 6.06 -6.65
CA ASP A 71 3.53 5.68 -8.01
C ASP A 71 2.62 4.57 -8.57
N VAL A 72 2.32 3.54 -7.78
CA VAL A 72 1.37 2.48 -8.17
C VAL A 72 -0.04 3.03 -8.35
N LEU A 73 -0.53 3.86 -7.42
CA LEU A 73 -1.89 4.39 -7.48
C LEU A 73 -2.10 5.29 -8.71
N HIS A 74 -1.17 6.19 -9.03
CA HIS A 74 -1.24 7.01 -10.24
C HIS A 74 -1.14 6.18 -11.52
N LYS A 75 -0.35 5.10 -11.51
CA LYS A 75 -0.23 4.19 -12.66
C LYS A 75 -1.50 3.36 -12.89
N ARG A 76 -2.14 2.87 -11.82
CA ARG A 76 -3.20 1.85 -11.89
C ARG A 76 -4.60 2.39 -11.69
N PHE A 77 -4.74 3.53 -11.04
CA PHE A 77 -6.00 4.19 -10.73
C PHE A 77 -5.90 5.69 -11.03
N PRO A 78 -5.68 6.09 -12.31
CA PRO A 78 -5.43 7.49 -12.68
C PRO A 78 -6.60 8.43 -12.36
N ASP A 79 -7.80 7.89 -12.18
CA ASP A 79 -9.01 8.67 -11.86
C ASP A 79 -9.20 8.91 -10.36
N LEU A 80 -8.34 8.35 -9.49
CA LEU A 80 -8.44 8.61 -8.05
C LEU A 80 -8.06 10.07 -7.74
N PRO A 81 -8.98 10.87 -7.19
CA PRO A 81 -8.66 12.24 -6.83
C PRO A 81 -7.83 12.28 -5.54
N ASN A 82 -7.19 13.43 -5.30
CA ASN A 82 -6.61 13.76 -4.00
C ASN A 82 -5.49 12.83 -3.52
N ILE A 83 -4.67 12.32 -4.45
CA ILE A 83 -3.45 11.57 -4.14
C ILE A 83 -2.24 12.48 -4.43
N PRO A 84 -1.34 12.73 -3.46
CA PRO A 84 -0.11 13.48 -3.71
C PRO A 84 0.76 12.76 -4.75
N VAL A 85 1.53 13.51 -5.54
CA VAL A 85 2.35 12.91 -6.60
C VAL A 85 3.73 12.51 -6.07
N GLY A 86 4.28 13.27 -5.14
CA GLY A 86 5.63 13.02 -4.64
C GLY A 86 6.70 13.24 -5.67
N LYS A 87 7.74 12.41 -5.59
CA LYS A 87 8.87 12.37 -6.52
C LYS A 87 8.92 10.97 -7.13
N PRO A 88 8.24 10.75 -8.27
CA PRO A 88 8.16 9.43 -8.87
C PRO A 88 9.53 8.81 -9.15
N GLY A 89 9.65 7.50 -8.93
CA GLY A 89 10.89 6.76 -9.21
C GLY A 89 12.02 7.02 -8.22
N THR A 90 11.73 7.50 -7.01
CA THR A 90 12.73 7.70 -5.94
C THR A 90 12.93 6.50 -5.01
N HIS A 91 12.39 5.32 -5.37
CA HIS A 91 12.50 4.08 -4.60
C HIS A 91 13.95 3.81 -4.15
N ASP A 92 14.87 3.64 -5.10
CA ASP A 92 16.25 3.24 -4.85
C ASP A 92 16.98 4.22 -3.92
N GLU A 93 16.77 5.54 -4.10
CA GLU A 93 17.35 6.59 -3.27
C GLU A 93 16.84 6.54 -1.83
N ILE A 94 15.54 6.28 -1.65
CA ILE A 94 14.89 6.24 -0.34
C ILE A 94 15.27 4.99 0.44
N VAL A 95 15.39 3.84 -0.24
CA VAL A 95 15.62 2.55 0.43
C VAL A 95 17.10 2.17 0.54
N LYS A 96 18.03 2.92 -0.07
CA LYS A 96 19.46 2.58 -0.15
C LYS A 96 20.13 2.17 1.17
N ASP A 97 19.76 2.83 2.27
CA ASP A 97 20.35 2.62 3.60
C ASP A 97 19.45 1.76 4.51
N SER A 98 18.42 1.11 3.94
CA SER A 98 17.46 0.32 4.69
C SER A 98 18.03 -1.05 5.09
N ASN A 99 17.73 -1.48 6.31
CA ASN A 99 17.95 -2.86 6.72
C ASN A 99 16.88 -3.76 6.07
N VAL A 100 17.23 -4.38 4.94
CA VAL A 100 16.30 -5.23 4.17
C VAL A 100 16.17 -6.62 4.81
N PHE A 101 14.94 -7.06 4.99
CA PHE A 101 14.59 -8.37 5.48
C PHE A 101 14.84 -9.44 4.41
N ASN A 102 15.57 -10.49 4.77
CA ASN A 102 15.81 -11.62 3.89
C ASN A 102 14.75 -12.72 4.09
N GLY A 103 13.74 -12.72 3.21
CA GLY A 103 12.67 -13.70 3.19
C GLY A 103 13.03 -15.06 2.55
N ALA A 104 14.25 -15.26 2.06
CA ALA A 104 14.62 -16.43 1.25
C ALA A 104 14.47 -17.77 1.99
N LYS A 105 14.62 -17.78 3.32
CA LYS A 105 14.38 -18.98 4.12
C LYS A 105 12.92 -19.41 4.08
N ALA A 106 11.98 -18.46 4.14
CA ALA A 106 10.55 -18.75 4.05
C ALA A 106 10.22 -19.28 2.64
N THR A 107 10.79 -18.73 1.58
CA THR A 107 10.65 -19.28 0.23
C THR A 107 11.18 -20.71 0.16
N LYS A 108 12.40 -20.95 0.63
CA LYS A 108 13.05 -22.27 0.53
C LYS A 108 12.35 -23.37 1.33
N VAL A 109 11.92 -23.06 2.56
CA VAL A 109 11.39 -24.08 3.49
C VAL A 109 9.87 -24.13 3.48
N LEU A 110 9.20 -22.98 3.45
CA LEU A 110 7.75 -22.90 3.53
C LEU A 110 7.08 -22.87 2.14
N GLY A 111 7.84 -22.68 1.05
CA GLY A 111 7.31 -22.56 -0.29
C GLY A 111 6.50 -21.27 -0.50
N VAL A 112 6.86 -20.20 0.20
CA VAL A 112 6.23 -18.87 0.03
C VAL A 112 6.76 -18.22 -1.25
N GLU A 113 5.86 -17.98 -2.19
CA GLU A 113 6.10 -17.16 -3.38
C GLU A 113 5.54 -15.77 -3.12
N TYR A 114 6.41 -14.78 -2.97
CA TYR A 114 5.98 -13.43 -2.62
C TYR A 114 5.28 -12.76 -3.79
N LYS A 115 4.12 -12.18 -3.51
CA LYS A 115 3.40 -11.32 -4.44
C LYS A 115 4.23 -10.06 -4.74
N THR A 116 3.95 -9.41 -5.87
CA THR A 116 4.59 -8.13 -6.19
C THR A 116 4.00 -6.98 -5.36
N PHE A 117 4.77 -5.92 -5.16
CA PHE A 117 4.30 -4.72 -4.46
C PHE A 117 3.11 -4.09 -5.19
N GLU A 118 3.21 -3.98 -6.52
CA GLU A 118 2.14 -3.44 -7.37
C GLU A 118 0.84 -4.22 -7.20
N ASP A 119 0.87 -5.56 -7.28
CA ASP A 119 -0.35 -6.35 -7.14
C ASP A 119 -0.94 -6.25 -5.71
N THR A 120 -0.08 -6.17 -4.70
CA THR A 120 -0.51 -6.00 -3.29
C THR A 120 -1.26 -4.69 -3.09
N VAL A 121 -0.72 -3.59 -3.65
CA VAL A 121 -1.34 -2.26 -3.58
C VAL A 121 -2.60 -2.19 -4.42
N VAL A 122 -2.63 -2.81 -5.60
CA VAL A 122 -3.83 -2.88 -6.46
C VAL A 122 -4.96 -3.60 -5.76
N GLU A 123 -4.71 -4.80 -5.23
CA GLU A 123 -5.75 -5.57 -4.52
C GLU A 123 -6.24 -4.85 -3.26
N MET A 124 -5.36 -4.16 -2.55
CA MET A 124 -5.73 -3.30 -1.42
C MET A 124 -6.65 -2.15 -1.87
N ALA A 125 -6.27 -1.41 -2.92
CA ALA A 125 -7.03 -0.27 -3.42
C ALA A 125 -8.42 -0.69 -3.93
N GLU A 126 -8.51 -1.77 -4.69
CA GLU A 126 -9.78 -2.35 -5.16
C GLU A 126 -10.68 -2.78 -3.99
N SER A 127 -10.10 -3.43 -2.98
CA SER A 127 -10.82 -3.83 -1.76
C SER A 127 -11.41 -2.63 -1.02
N LEU A 128 -10.63 -1.54 -0.89
CA LEU A 128 -11.07 -0.30 -0.26
C LEU A 128 -12.16 0.40 -1.07
N GLN A 129 -11.98 0.55 -2.38
CA GLN A 129 -13.00 1.13 -3.27
C GLN A 129 -14.32 0.35 -3.19
N LYS A 130 -14.27 -0.98 -3.27
CA LYS A 130 -15.47 -1.82 -3.19
C LYS A 130 -16.19 -1.68 -1.84
N ARG A 131 -15.44 -1.55 -0.74
CA ARG A 131 -16.01 -1.49 0.62
C ARG A 131 -16.54 -0.11 0.98
N PHE A 132 -16.02 0.94 0.37
CA PHE A 132 -16.31 2.33 0.71
C PHE A 132 -16.77 3.15 -0.49
N ALA A 133 -17.32 2.52 -1.53
CA ALA A 133 -17.76 3.16 -2.78
C ALA A 133 -18.68 4.38 -2.57
N ASP A 134 -19.51 4.38 -1.52
CA ASP A 134 -20.42 5.49 -1.21
C ASP A 134 -19.74 6.66 -0.47
N LYS A 135 -18.43 6.56 -0.20
CA LYS A 135 -17.63 7.55 0.55
C LYS A 135 -16.54 8.22 -0.28
N PHE A 136 -16.44 7.88 -1.56
CA PHE A 136 -15.51 8.44 -2.52
C PHE A 136 -16.25 9.16 -3.65
#